data_AF-A0A086D885-F1
#
_entry.id   AF-A0A086D885-F1
#
_cell.length_a   1.000
_cell.length_b   1.000
_cell.length_c   1.000
_cell.angle_alpha   90.00
_cell.angle_beta   90.00
_cell.angle_gamma   90.00
#
_symmetry.space_group_name_H-M   'P 1'
#
loop_
_entity.id
_entity.type
_entity.pdbx_description
1 polymer ?
#
loop_
_entity_poly.entity_id
_entity_poly.type
_entity_poly.pdbx_seq_one_letter_code
_entity_poly.pdbx_strand_id
1 'polypeptide(L)'
;MAEGGRGSESDSWLMSYLDLLLLLVTFFVLMLALYGGQLASPEQPTTPPVTLALKVPAAVPPKAAPSAAQLGFYRPPRQLTAAPVASDVGFYAPRPAPPPLVPMTPLLFAVPLFDLPDPVDETLPQIDGVQVTAIPHGFNLRIQDHLLFDSSAVDVSDKGRALIEKMIPLLQEFQGTISVEGHTDSVPISTPQFPSNWELSAARAAAVVRALRLDGIDGGRLRAIGYASTEPLADNDTPAGRARNRRVELVLQEAGSDGS
;
A
#
# COMPACT_ATOMS: atom_id res chain seq x y z
N MET A 1 -0.49 39.71 -62.15
CA MET A 1 0.43 38.63 -61.76
C MET A 1 1.21 39.12 -60.56
N ALA A 2 0.82 38.69 -59.36
CA ALA A 2 1.52 39.04 -58.12
C ALA A 2 1.43 37.84 -57.18
N GLU A 3 2.46 37.00 -57.21
CA GLU A 3 2.74 36.02 -56.16
C GLU A 3 4.23 36.04 -55.87
N GLY A 4 4.58 36.06 -54.58
CA GLY A 4 5.95 35.92 -54.11
C GLY A 4 6.25 36.79 -52.90
N GLY A 5 5.83 36.36 -51.71
CA GLY A 5 6.27 36.99 -50.46
C GLY A 5 5.43 36.70 -49.23
N ARG A 6 5.26 35.42 -48.83
CA ARG A 6 4.68 35.05 -47.51
C ARG A 6 5.24 33.73 -46.93
N GLY A 7 6.53 33.45 -47.15
CA GLY A 7 7.16 32.19 -46.69
C GLY A 7 8.16 32.32 -45.53
N SER A 8 8.61 33.53 -45.16
CA SER A 8 9.80 33.68 -44.30
C SER A 8 9.50 33.90 -42.81
N GLU A 9 8.29 34.32 -42.43
CA GLU A 9 7.97 34.61 -41.02
C GLU A 9 7.56 33.35 -40.24
N SER A 10 6.93 32.38 -40.92
CA SER A 10 6.45 31.12 -40.32
C SER A 10 7.54 30.12 -39.96
N ASP A 11 8.79 30.30 -40.41
CA ASP A 11 9.89 29.35 -40.15
C ASP A 11 10.82 29.79 -39.01
N SER A 12 10.75 31.07 -38.61
CA SER A 12 11.65 31.66 -37.60
C SER A 12 11.44 31.08 -36.19
N TRP A 13 10.18 30.83 -35.82
CA TRP A 13 9.82 30.21 -34.54
C TRP A 13 10.20 28.73 -34.51
N LEU A 14 10.10 28.03 -35.64
CA LEU A 14 10.46 26.62 -35.77
C LEU A 14 11.97 26.43 -35.60
N MET A 15 12.78 27.33 -36.16
CA MET A 15 14.24 27.28 -36.00
C MET A 15 14.68 27.51 -34.55
N SER A 16 14.03 28.44 -33.85
CA SER A 16 14.31 28.70 -32.42
C SER A 16 13.86 27.53 -31.54
N TYR A 17 12.73 26.89 -31.88
CA TYR A 17 12.24 25.69 -31.21
C TYR A 17 13.17 24.48 -31.41
N LEU A 18 13.66 24.28 -32.64
CA LEU A 18 14.63 23.22 -32.95
C LEU A 18 15.98 23.43 -32.26
N ASP A 19 16.44 24.68 -32.14
CA ASP A 19 17.67 25.01 -31.39
C ASP A 19 17.52 24.72 -29.89
N LEU A 20 16.37 25.10 -29.29
CA LEU A 20 16.08 24.78 -27.88
C LEU A 20 15.96 23.27 -27.63
N LEU A 21 15.34 22.53 -28.56
CA LEU A 21 15.25 21.06 -28.50
C LEU A 21 16.64 20.42 -28.60
N LEU A 22 17.50 20.91 -29.50
CA LEU A 22 18.88 20.44 -29.64
C LEU A 22 19.73 20.77 -28.41
N LEU A 23 19.59 21.95 -27.81
CA LEU A 23 20.25 22.31 -26.55
C LEU A 23 19.81 21.38 -25.40
N LEU A 24 18.52 21.03 -25.33
CA LEU A 24 18.00 20.12 -24.31
C LEU A 24 18.56 18.70 -24.47
N VAL A 25 18.56 18.15 -25.68
CA VAL A 25 19.05 16.79 -25.95
C VAL A 25 20.57 16.72 -25.74
N THR A 26 21.33 17.72 -26.18
CA THR A 26 22.79 17.77 -25.97
C THR A 26 23.14 17.91 -24.50
N PHE A 27 22.41 18.72 -23.73
CA PHE A 27 22.56 18.81 -22.27
C PHE A 27 22.28 17.46 -21.60
N PHE A 28 21.21 16.77 -21.98
CA PHE A 28 20.84 15.48 -21.40
C PHE A 28 21.89 14.39 -21.69
N VAL A 29 22.42 14.34 -22.91
CA VAL A 29 23.51 13.43 -23.29
C VAL A 29 24.80 13.75 -22.52
N LEU A 30 25.13 15.04 -22.34
CA LEU A 30 26.27 15.46 -21.52
C LEU A 30 26.08 15.04 -20.05
N MET A 31 24.88 15.21 -19.51
CA MET A 31 24.55 14.82 -18.14
C MET A 31 24.67 13.30 -17.94
N LEU A 32 24.16 12.50 -18.88
CA LEU A 32 24.32 11.04 -18.88
C LEU A 32 25.79 10.61 -18.95
N ALA A 33 26.59 11.29 -19.78
CA ALA A 33 28.02 11.00 -19.91
C ALA A 33 28.79 11.29 -18.61
N LEU A 34 28.42 12.35 -17.88
CA LEU A 34 29.03 12.69 -16.59
C LEU A 34 28.52 11.81 -15.44
N TYR A 35 27.30 11.30 -15.53
CA TYR A 35 26.70 10.44 -14.51
C TYR A 35 27.24 9.00 -14.53
N GLY A 36 27.72 8.50 -15.67
CA GLY A 36 28.23 7.13 -15.82
C GLY A 36 29.62 6.82 -15.24
N GLY A 37 30.32 7.82 -14.68
CA GLY A 37 31.73 7.69 -14.25
C GLY A 37 31.98 7.06 -12.89
N GLN A 38 30.96 6.58 -12.17
CA GLN A 38 31.09 6.08 -10.80
C GLN A 38 30.77 4.58 -10.62
N LEU A 39 31.07 3.75 -11.63
CA LEU A 39 31.18 2.32 -11.40
C LEU A 39 32.55 2.02 -10.79
N ALA A 40 32.51 1.83 -9.47
CA ALA A 40 33.61 1.43 -8.62
C ALA A 40 34.46 0.32 -9.25
N SER A 41 35.79 0.50 -9.18
CA SER A 41 36.72 -0.61 -9.30
C SER A 41 36.36 -1.66 -8.25
N PRO A 42 36.22 -2.95 -8.60
CA PRO A 42 36.21 -3.99 -7.59
C PRO A 42 37.61 -4.05 -6.99
N GLU A 43 37.84 -3.41 -5.85
CA GLU A 43 38.96 -3.80 -4.99
C GLU A 43 38.79 -5.29 -4.67
N GLN A 44 39.72 -6.10 -5.16
CA GLN A 44 39.90 -7.48 -4.73
C GLN A 44 40.39 -7.46 -3.27
N PRO A 45 39.61 -7.96 -2.29
CA PRO A 45 40.15 -8.12 -0.94
C PRO A 45 41.16 -9.27 -0.97
N THR A 46 42.44 -8.91 -0.86
CA THR A 46 43.51 -9.85 -0.53
C THR A 46 43.35 -10.27 0.92
N THR A 47 42.57 -11.32 1.16
CA THR A 47 42.65 -12.08 2.42
C THR A 47 43.03 -13.52 2.12
N PRO A 48 44.00 -14.11 2.85
CA PRO A 48 44.33 -15.52 2.70
C PRO A 48 43.12 -16.38 3.11
N PRO A 49 42.94 -17.58 2.54
CA PRO A 49 41.82 -18.44 2.90
C PRO A 49 41.96 -18.88 4.36
N VAL A 50 41.18 -18.28 5.25
CA VAL A 50 40.98 -18.81 6.60
C VAL A 50 40.17 -20.10 6.45
N THR A 51 40.86 -21.22 6.46
CA THR A 51 40.25 -22.54 6.53
C THR A 51 39.70 -22.71 7.94
N LEU A 52 38.42 -22.36 8.15
CA LEU A 52 37.75 -22.61 9.42
C LEU A 52 37.46 -24.11 9.51
N ALA A 53 38.40 -24.88 10.06
CA ALA A 53 38.18 -26.28 10.41
C ALA A 53 37.18 -26.32 11.57
N LEU A 54 35.90 -26.45 11.24
CA LEU A 54 34.83 -26.65 12.22
C LEU A 54 34.96 -28.05 12.83
N LYS A 55 35.76 -28.17 13.88
CA LYS A 55 35.75 -29.36 14.75
C LYS A 55 34.45 -29.32 15.54
N VAL A 56 33.41 -29.97 15.01
CA VAL A 56 32.15 -30.20 15.74
C VAL A 56 32.45 -31.14 16.91
N PRO A 57 32.42 -30.71 18.18
CA PRO A 57 32.42 -31.66 19.28
C PRO A 57 31.10 -32.43 19.22
N ALA A 58 31.17 -33.75 19.36
CA ALA A 58 30.00 -34.62 19.41
C ALA A 58 29.01 -34.07 20.46
N ALA A 59 27.83 -33.66 20.00
CA ALA A 59 26.78 -33.18 20.86
C ALA A 59 26.37 -34.29 21.84
N VAL A 60 26.43 -33.98 23.13
CA VAL A 60 25.81 -34.80 24.17
C VAL A 60 24.31 -34.82 23.88
N PRO A 61 23.66 -36.01 23.76
CA PRO A 61 22.23 -36.05 23.48
C PRO A 61 21.45 -35.43 24.65
N PRO A 62 20.45 -34.57 24.39
CA PRO A 62 19.64 -33.99 25.46
C PRO A 62 18.85 -35.08 26.18
N LYS A 63 18.85 -34.99 27.52
CA LYS A 63 18.02 -35.82 28.41
C LYS A 63 16.56 -35.71 27.96
N ALA A 64 15.93 -36.86 27.71
CA ALA A 64 14.58 -36.98 27.15
C ALA A 64 13.58 -36.01 27.80
N ALA A 65 13.01 -35.11 27.00
CA ALA A 65 11.85 -34.32 27.38
C ALA A 65 10.61 -35.23 27.46
N PRO A 66 9.65 -34.95 28.37
CA PRO A 66 8.43 -35.74 28.47
C PRO A 66 7.62 -35.66 27.16
N SER A 67 7.16 -36.82 26.72
CA SER A 67 6.34 -36.99 25.52
C SER A 67 5.06 -36.16 25.60
N ALA A 68 4.84 -35.28 24.62
CA ALA A 68 3.65 -34.43 24.47
C ALA A 68 2.34 -35.20 24.20
N ALA A 69 2.33 -36.52 24.37
CA ALA A 69 1.13 -37.36 24.27
C ALA A 69 0.25 -37.34 25.54
N GLN A 70 0.72 -36.75 26.65
CA GLN A 70 0.01 -36.76 27.93
C GLN A 70 -0.87 -35.52 28.20
N LEU A 71 -0.84 -34.51 27.33
CA LEU A 71 -1.79 -33.40 27.36
C LEU A 71 -2.86 -33.66 26.30
N GLY A 72 -4.03 -34.18 26.73
CA GLY A 72 -5.17 -34.60 25.90
C GLY A 72 -5.84 -33.52 25.03
N PHE A 73 -5.14 -32.42 24.75
CA PHE A 73 -5.57 -31.31 23.91
C PHE A 73 -4.75 -31.17 22.62
N TYR A 74 -3.71 -31.99 22.42
CA TYR A 74 -2.98 -32.02 21.16
C TYR A 74 -3.54 -33.11 20.25
N ARG A 75 -4.31 -32.70 19.23
CA ARG A 75 -4.59 -33.55 18.07
C ARG A 75 -3.50 -33.29 17.04
N PRO A 76 -2.64 -34.27 16.69
CA PRO A 76 -1.65 -34.06 15.66
C PRO A 76 -2.34 -33.62 14.36
N PRO A 77 -1.74 -32.70 13.59
CA PRO A 77 -2.27 -32.31 12.30
C PRO A 77 -2.42 -33.57 11.46
N ARG A 78 -3.62 -33.73 10.86
CA ARG A 78 -3.90 -34.81 9.91
C ARG A 78 -2.80 -34.74 8.85
N GLN A 79 -2.03 -35.81 8.69
CA GLN A 79 -1.05 -35.90 7.60
C GLN A 79 -1.81 -35.69 6.30
N LEU A 80 -1.72 -34.48 5.75
CA LEU A 80 -2.20 -34.17 4.42
C LEU A 80 -1.30 -34.99 3.50
N THR A 81 -1.85 -36.05 2.89
CA THR A 81 -1.20 -36.73 1.78
C THR A 81 -0.81 -35.67 0.77
N ALA A 82 0.48 -35.64 0.40
CA ALA A 82 1.01 -34.69 -0.56
C ALA A 82 0.06 -34.65 -1.77
N ALA A 83 -0.52 -33.48 -2.04
CA ALA A 83 -1.24 -33.26 -3.28
C ALA A 83 -0.27 -33.58 -4.43
N PRO A 84 -0.76 -34.18 -5.54
CA PRO A 84 0.10 -34.39 -6.70
C PRO A 84 0.71 -33.04 -7.08
N VAL A 85 2.04 -33.02 -7.18
CA VAL A 85 2.78 -31.88 -7.73
C VAL A 85 2.15 -31.60 -9.09
N ALA A 86 1.42 -30.48 -9.19
CA ALA A 86 0.89 -30.04 -10.47
C ALA A 86 2.09 -29.84 -11.39
N SER A 87 2.19 -30.69 -12.41
CA SER A 87 3.20 -30.57 -13.44
C SER A 87 3.04 -29.19 -14.09
N ASP A 88 4.11 -28.40 -14.01
CA ASP A 88 4.19 -26.98 -14.37
C ASP A 88 4.16 -26.73 -15.89
N VAL A 89 3.28 -27.44 -16.61
CA VAL A 89 3.19 -27.45 -18.08
C VAL A 89 1.89 -26.87 -18.62
N GLY A 90 1.05 -26.27 -17.77
CA GLY A 90 -0.26 -25.74 -18.16
C GLY A 90 -0.31 -24.26 -18.56
N PHE A 91 0.70 -23.45 -18.27
CA PHE A 91 0.56 -21.98 -18.31
C PHE A 91 1.17 -21.27 -19.54
N TYR A 92 1.75 -22.00 -20.48
CA TYR A 92 2.26 -21.42 -21.74
C TYR A 92 1.43 -21.86 -22.95
N ALA A 93 0.15 -21.46 -22.98
CA ALA A 93 -0.51 -21.31 -24.26
C ALA A 93 0.15 -20.12 -25.00
N PRO A 94 0.58 -20.25 -26.27
CA PRO A 94 1.12 -19.12 -27.01
C PRO A 94 0.05 -18.03 -27.10
N ARG A 95 0.41 -16.81 -26.70
CA ARG A 95 -0.47 -15.64 -26.72
C ARG A 95 -1.07 -15.51 -28.13
N PRO A 96 -2.40 -15.57 -28.30
CA PRO A 96 -3.01 -15.40 -29.60
C PRO A 96 -2.63 -14.02 -30.17
N ALA A 97 -2.33 -13.98 -31.47
CA ALA A 97 -1.91 -12.77 -32.15
C ALA A 97 -2.97 -11.65 -31.96
N PRO A 98 -2.53 -10.39 -31.76
CA PRO A 98 -3.48 -9.29 -31.64
C PRO A 98 -4.31 -9.17 -32.94
N PRO A 99 -5.62 -8.92 -32.85
CA PRO A 99 -6.44 -8.70 -34.03
C PRO A 99 -5.97 -7.45 -34.79
N PRO A 100 -6.17 -7.40 -36.12
CA PRO A 100 -5.83 -6.23 -36.91
C PRO A 100 -6.60 -5.01 -36.40
N LEU A 101 -5.92 -3.85 -36.37
CA LEU A 101 -6.49 -2.57 -36.00
C LEU A 101 -7.61 -2.21 -36.98
N VAL A 102 -8.86 -2.38 -36.55
CA VAL A 102 -10.02 -1.89 -37.28
C VAL A 102 -10.06 -0.37 -37.11
N PRO A 103 -10.15 0.44 -38.18
CA PRO A 103 -10.34 1.87 -38.03
C PRO A 103 -11.68 2.11 -37.33
N MET A 104 -11.62 2.67 -36.11
CA MET A 104 -12.81 3.03 -35.34
C MET A 104 -13.57 4.12 -36.09
N THR A 105 -14.71 3.77 -36.68
CA THR A 105 -15.74 4.75 -37.02
C THR A 105 -16.19 5.43 -35.72
N PRO A 106 -16.20 6.77 -35.63
CA PRO A 106 -16.76 7.44 -34.47
C PRO A 106 -18.27 7.19 -34.48
N LEU A 107 -18.71 6.24 -33.66
CA LEU A 107 -20.13 6.13 -33.33
C LEU A 107 -20.45 7.33 -32.45
N LEU A 108 -21.13 8.31 -33.04
CA LEU A 108 -21.81 9.37 -32.32
C LEU A 108 -22.94 8.73 -31.49
N PHE A 109 -22.58 8.11 -30.38
CA PHE A 109 -23.54 7.82 -29.33
C PHE A 109 -23.81 9.14 -28.61
N ALA A 110 -24.87 9.81 -29.03
CA ALA A 110 -25.59 10.72 -28.16
C ALA A 110 -26.14 9.88 -27.02
N VAL A 111 -25.33 9.66 -25.99
CA VAL A 111 -25.80 9.14 -24.71
C VAL A 111 -26.81 10.18 -24.23
N PRO A 112 -28.10 9.84 -24.08
CA PRO A 112 -29.01 10.74 -23.40
C PRO A 112 -28.39 11.03 -22.05
N LEU A 113 -28.30 12.30 -21.67
CA LEU A 113 -27.88 12.76 -20.35
C LEU A 113 -28.67 11.94 -19.33
N PHE A 114 -28.10 10.83 -18.88
CA PHE A 114 -28.66 10.02 -17.83
C PHE A 114 -28.74 10.97 -16.66
N ASP A 115 -29.96 11.15 -16.18
CA ASP A 115 -30.30 11.75 -14.91
C ASP A 115 -29.54 10.94 -13.85
N LEU A 116 -28.28 11.31 -13.64
CA LEU A 116 -27.50 10.81 -12.51
C LEU A 116 -28.32 11.24 -11.31
N PRO A 117 -28.79 10.32 -10.45
CA PRO A 117 -29.38 10.74 -9.19
C PRO A 117 -28.38 11.73 -8.57
N ASP A 118 -28.86 12.93 -8.25
CA ASP A 118 -28.06 13.94 -7.57
C ASP A 118 -27.22 13.24 -6.51
N PRO A 119 -25.90 13.53 -6.38
CA PRO A 119 -25.10 12.95 -5.32
C PRO A 119 -25.87 13.25 -4.05
N VAL A 120 -26.44 12.19 -3.47
CA VAL A 120 -27.32 12.33 -2.33
C VAL A 120 -26.49 13.10 -1.33
N ASP A 121 -26.99 14.27 -0.94
CA ASP A 121 -26.52 15.03 0.21
C ASP A 121 -26.88 14.19 1.45
N GLU A 122 -26.40 12.94 1.49
CA GLU A 122 -26.24 12.17 2.71
C GLU A 122 -25.25 12.99 3.49
N THR A 123 -25.78 13.86 4.34
CA THR A 123 -25.05 14.59 5.36
C THR A 123 -24.15 13.61 6.07
N LEU A 124 -22.91 13.48 5.60
CA LEU A 124 -21.98 12.51 6.13
C LEU A 124 -21.82 12.82 7.62
N PRO A 125 -21.83 11.81 8.49
CA PRO A 125 -21.69 12.02 9.92
C PRO A 125 -20.40 12.80 10.18
N GLN A 126 -20.54 14.08 10.56
CA GLN A 126 -19.41 14.97 10.76
C GLN A 126 -18.88 14.77 12.19
N ILE A 127 -17.76 14.06 12.30
CA ILE A 127 -17.08 13.84 13.58
C ILE A 127 -15.80 14.66 13.57
N ASP A 128 -15.64 15.56 14.55
CA ASP A 128 -14.45 16.40 14.66
C ASP A 128 -13.15 15.58 14.66
N GLY A 129 -12.29 15.82 13.68
CA GLY A 129 -11.01 15.11 13.52
C GLY A 129 -11.08 13.81 12.70
N VAL A 130 -12.26 13.43 12.20
CA VAL A 130 -12.46 12.30 11.30
C VAL A 130 -12.94 12.82 9.94
N GLN A 131 -12.26 12.41 8.88
CA GLN A 131 -12.72 12.67 7.52
C GLN A 131 -13.52 11.47 7.03
N VAL A 132 -14.78 11.68 6.67
CA VAL A 132 -15.64 10.63 6.13
C VAL A 132 -15.67 10.78 4.62
N THR A 133 -15.46 9.68 3.89
CA THR A 133 -15.54 9.63 2.43
C THR A 133 -16.40 8.43 2.05
N ALA A 134 -17.43 8.65 1.23
CA ALA A 134 -18.22 7.55 0.68
C ALA A 134 -17.39 6.76 -0.35
N ILE A 135 -17.46 5.43 -0.28
CA ILE A 135 -16.86 4.51 -1.25
C ILE A 135 -17.96 3.59 -1.81
N PRO A 136 -17.76 2.94 -2.96
CA PRO A 136 -18.73 1.96 -3.44
C PRO A 136 -19.00 0.90 -2.37
N HIS A 137 -20.28 0.71 -2.02
CA HIS A 137 -20.73 -0.25 -1.01
C HIS A 137 -20.16 -0.02 0.39
N GLY A 138 -19.90 1.24 0.77
CA GLY A 138 -19.32 1.51 2.07
C GLY A 138 -18.89 2.94 2.38
N PHE A 139 -18.14 3.08 3.46
CA PHE A 139 -17.57 4.35 3.91
C PHE A 139 -16.11 4.17 4.33
N ASN A 140 -15.28 5.18 4.07
CA ASN A 140 -13.92 5.28 4.61
C ASN A 140 -13.90 6.40 5.64
N LEU A 141 -13.55 6.07 6.89
CA LEU A 141 -13.33 7.03 7.96
C LEU A 141 -11.83 7.16 8.17
N ARG A 142 -11.28 8.31 7.78
CA ARG A 142 -9.85 8.61 7.89
C ARG A 142 -9.56 9.46 9.13
N ILE A 143 -8.55 9.04 9.89
CA ILE A 143 -8.14 9.68 11.13
C ILE A 143 -6.63 9.87 11.12
N GLN A 144 -6.17 11.07 11.44
CA GLN A 144 -4.73 11.34 11.55
C GLN A 144 -4.15 10.67 12.81
N ASP A 145 -2.94 10.12 12.70
CA ASP A 145 -2.27 9.34 13.75
C ASP A 145 -2.19 10.07 15.09
N HIS A 146 -1.86 11.37 15.06
CA HIS A 146 -1.72 12.22 16.25
C HIS A 146 -3.03 12.48 17.04
N LEU A 147 -4.19 12.09 16.50
CA LEU A 147 -5.47 12.17 17.19
C LEU A 147 -5.76 10.88 17.96
N LEU A 148 -5.16 9.76 17.54
CA LEU A 148 -5.38 8.43 18.13
C LEU A 148 -4.27 8.01 19.09
N PHE A 149 -3.03 8.41 18.82
CA PHE A 149 -1.85 7.95 19.55
C PHE A 149 -1.02 9.13 20.04
N ASP A 150 -0.35 8.94 21.18
CA ASP A 150 0.72 9.82 21.59
C ASP A 150 1.95 9.61 20.70
N SER A 151 2.85 10.60 20.63
CA SER A 151 4.02 10.54 19.74
C SER A 151 4.82 9.26 20.01
N SER A 152 5.00 8.43 18.98
CA SER A 152 5.65 7.11 19.00
C SER A 152 4.95 5.99 19.78
N ALA A 153 3.77 6.25 20.37
CA ALA A 153 2.98 5.22 21.03
C ALA A 153 2.22 4.36 20.00
N VAL A 154 1.92 3.13 20.40
CA VAL A 154 1.08 2.17 19.67
C VAL A 154 -0.23 1.90 20.40
N ASP A 155 -0.28 2.17 21.69
CA ASP A 155 -1.52 2.15 22.44
C ASP A 155 -2.29 3.46 22.20
N VAL A 156 -3.60 3.31 22.06
CA VAL A 156 -4.51 4.43 21.82
C VAL A 156 -4.50 5.35 23.05
N SER A 157 -4.29 6.64 22.85
CA SER A 157 -4.30 7.63 23.93
C SER A 157 -5.71 7.87 24.46
N ASP A 158 -5.86 8.49 25.63
CA ASP A 158 -7.18 8.81 26.20
C ASP A 158 -8.00 9.71 25.26
N LYS A 159 -7.33 10.64 24.54
CA LYS A 159 -7.96 11.47 23.51
C LYS A 159 -8.42 10.63 22.32
N GLY A 160 -7.58 9.70 21.87
CA GLY A 160 -7.93 8.74 20.83
C GLY A 160 -9.10 7.85 21.23
N ARG A 161 -9.15 7.47 22.51
CA ARG A 161 -10.24 6.67 23.07
C ARG A 161 -11.58 7.40 22.99
N ALA A 162 -11.61 8.65 23.45
CA ALA A 162 -12.79 9.51 23.34
C ALA A 162 -13.23 9.75 21.89
N LEU A 163 -12.30 9.81 20.93
CA LEU A 163 -12.62 9.90 19.51
C LEU A 163 -13.25 8.61 18.98
N ILE A 164 -12.69 7.46 19.35
CA ILE A 164 -13.24 6.14 18.98
C ILE A 164 -14.66 5.97 19.54
N GLU A 165 -14.89 6.34 20.80
CA GLU A 165 -16.22 6.27 21.45
C GLU A 165 -17.29 7.04 20.68
N LYS A 166 -16.95 8.21 20.10
CA LYS A 166 -17.87 8.99 19.26
C LYS A 166 -18.28 8.29 17.97
N MET A 167 -17.44 7.39 17.45
CA MET A 167 -17.73 6.62 16.23
C MET A 167 -18.54 5.36 16.51
N ILE A 168 -18.57 4.86 17.75
CA ILE A 168 -19.22 3.59 18.09
C ILE A 168 -20.69 3.51 17.64
N PRO A 169 -21.54 4.53 17.85
CA PRO A 169 -22.93 4.45 17.40
C PRO A 169 -23.06 4.21 15.89
N LEU A 170 -22.25 4.90 15.09
CA LEU A 170 -22.19 4.73 13.63
C LEU A 170 -21.73 3.32 13.25
N LEU A 171 -20.66 2.83 13.89
CA LEU A 171 -20.09 1.51 13.60
C LEU A 171 -21.04 0.36 14.01
N GLN A 172 -21.86 0.57 15.05
CA GLN A 172 -22.87 -0.39 15.50
C GLN A 172 -24.08 -0.45 14.56
N GLU A 173 -24.50 0.68 14.00
CA GLU A 173 -25.61 0.74 13.04
C GLU A 173 -25.23 0.13 11.69
N PHE A 174 -23.99 0.33 11.24
CA PHE A 174 -23.49 -0.26 10.02
C PHE A 174 -23.52 -1.79 10.07
N GLN A 175 -23.99 -2.43 9.00
CA GLN A 175 -24.03 -3.89 8.84
C GLN A 175 -22.98 -4.32 7.81
N GLY A 176 -21.89 -4.91 8.26
CA GLY A 176 -20.78 -5.30 7.37
C GLY A 176 -19.44 -5.44 8.06
N THR A 177 -18.39 -5.60 7.25
CA THR A 177 -17.00 -5.73 7.71
C THR A 177 -16.41 -4.34 7.97
N ILE A 178 -15.58 -4.24 9.01
CA ILE A 178 -14.83 -3.04 9.35
C ILE A 178 -13.35 -3.40 9.31
N SER A 179 -12.67 -2.91 8.28
CA SER A 179 -11.22 -3.05 8.11
C SER A 179 -10.53 -1.83 8.67
N VAL A 180 -9.67 -2.02 9.66
CA VAL A 180 -8.83 -0.97 10.23
C VAL A 180 -7.46 -1.03 9.58
N GLU A 181 -7.09 0.02 8.88
CA GLU A 181 -5.93 0.10 8.01
C GLU A 181 -4.92 1.11 8.58
N GLY A 182 -3.75 0.63 8.97
CA GLY A 182 -2.67 1.46 9.50
C GLY A 182 -1.70 1.88 8.39
N HIS A 183 -1.33 3.16 8.36
CA HIS A 183 -0.35 3.70 7.44
C HIS A 183 0.72 4.53 8.17
N THR A 184 1.96 4.48 7.66
CA THR A 184 3.09 5.29 8.12
C THR A 184 3.54 6.27 7.03
N ASP A 185 4.45 7.17 7.38
CA ASP A 185 5.24 7.86 6.37
C ASP A 185 6.38 6.96 5.88
N SER A 186 7.16 7.46 4.90
CA SER A 186 8.29 6.74 4.33
C SER A 186 9.55 6.73 5.20
N VAL A 187 9.55 7.37 6.37
CA VAL A 187 10.74 7.41 7.23
C VAL A 187 10.93 6.02 7.82
N PRO A 188 12.06 5.34 7.55
CA PRO A 188 12.28 4.01 8.10
C PRO A 188 12.39 4.07 9.62
N ILE A 189 11.65 3.21 10.30
CA ILE A 189 11.85 2.94 11.73
C ILE A 189 12.63 1.64 11.89
N SER A 190 13.41 1.55 12.97
CA SER A 190 13.98 0.30 13.42
C SER A 190 14.13 0.36 14.94
N THR A 191 13.18 -0.25 15.63
CA THR A 191 13.16 -0.32 17.10
C THR A 191 13.10 -1.79 17.53
N PRO A 192 13.51 -2.13 18.77
CA PRO A 192 13.40 -3.50 19.26
C PRO A 192 11.96 -4.06 19.23
N GLN A 193 10.96 -3.18 19.41
CA GLN A 193 9.55 -3.56 19.41
C GLN A 193 8.95 -3.59 18.00
N PHE A 194 9.34 -2.65 17.14
CA PHE A 194 8.88 -2.53 15.76
C PHE A 194 10.09 -2.44 14.83
N PRO A 195 10.53 -3.59 14.27
CA PRO A 195 11.69 -3.66 13.38
C PRO A 195 11.54 -2.85 12.09
N SER A 196 10.31 -2.67 11.60
CA SER A 196 9.98 -1.87 10.43
C SER A 196 8.60 -1.20 10.51
N ASN A 197 8.30 -0.35 9.53
CA ASN A 197 7.00 0.30 9.39
C ASN A 197 5.83 -0.68 9.18
N TRP A 198 6.12 -1.89 8.70
CA TRP A 198 5.12 -2.96 8.59
C TRP A 198 4.59 -3.37 9.96
N GLU A 199 5.48 -3.63 10.92
CA GLU A 199 5.07 -4.03 12.26
C GLU A 199 4.40 -2.87 13.01
N LEU A 200 4.88 -1.63 12.85
CA LEU A 200 4.26 -0.47 13.49
C LEU A 200 2.84 -0.23 12.98
N SER A 201 2.65 -0.21 11.65
CA SER A 201 1.34 0.03 11.05
C SER A 201 0.32 -1.05 11.46
N ALA A 202 0.70 -2.33 11.37
CA ALA A 202 -0.15 -3.44 11.76
C ALA A 202 -0.47 -3.41 13.27
N ALA A 203 0.51 -3.07 14.12
CA ALA A 203 0.30 -3.01 15.55
C ALA A 203 -0.65 -1.87 15.97
N ARG A 204 -0.57 -0.72 15.31
CA ARG A 204 -1.50 0.42 15.51
C ARG A 204 -2.91 0.08 15.06
N ALA A 205 -3.06 -0.54 13.88
CA ALA A 205 -4.35 -1.04 13.42
C ALA A 205 -4.96 -2.04 14.43
N ALA A 206 -4.14 -2.98 14.92
CA ALA A 206 -4.56 -3.93 15.93
C ALA A 206 -4.95 -3.26 17.27
N ALA A 207 -4.28 -2.17 17.66
CA ALA A 207 -4.63 -1.42 18.87
C ALA A 207 -6.03 -0.77 18.76
N VAL A 208 -6.33 -0.17 17.61
CA VAL A 208 -7.66 0.39 17.34
C VAL A 208 -8.73 -0.70 17.31
N VAL A 209 -8.46 -1.84 16.66
CA VAL A 209 -9.38 -3.01 16.69
C VAL A 209 -9.64 -3.49 18.12
N ARG A 210 -8.60 -3.57 18.96
CA ARG A 210 -8.77 -3.93 20.38
C ARG A 210 -9.66 -2.91 21.10
N ALA A 211 -9.46 -1.62 20.87
CA ALA A 211 -10.28 -0.55 21.43
C ALA A 211 -11.76 -0.69 21.00
N LEU A 212 -12.03 -0.85 19.71
CA LEU A 212 -13.38 -1.04 19.16
C LEU A 212 -14.08 -2.27 19.75
N ARG A 213 -13.36 -3.38 19.88
CA ARG A 213 -13.89 -4.60 20.49
C ARG A 213 -14.25 -4.40 21.96
N LEU A 214 -13.45 -3.63 22.70
CA LEU A 214 -13.73 -3.31 24.10
C LEU A 214 -14.99 -2.43 24.26
N ASP A 215 -15.35 -1.65 23.24
CA ASP A 215 -16.60 -0.87 23.20
C ASP A 215 -17.82 -1.64 22.66
N GLY A 216 -17.67 -2.95 22.44
CA GLY A 216 -18.78 -3.82 22.07
C GLY A 216 -19.02 -3.99 20.58
N ILE A 217 -18.09 -3.59 19.71
CA ILE A 217 -18.12 -4.02 18.30
C ILE A 217 -17.77 -5.51 18.21
N ASP A 218 -18.57 -6.28 17.47
CA ASP A 218 -18.32 -7.70 17.27
C ASP A 218 -16.97 -7.93 16.57
N GLY A 219 -16.10 -8.72 17.22
CA GLY A 219 -14.79 -9.06 16.68
C GLY A 219 -14.86 -9.86 15.37
N GLY A 220 -15.96 -10.57 15.10
CA GLY A 220 -16.18 -11.26 13.82
C GLY A 220 -16.19 -10.32 12.61
N ARG A 221 -16.57 -9.06 12.84
CA ARG A 221 -16.66 -7.99 11.82
C ARG A 221 -15.36 -7.20 11.65
N LEU A 222 -14.43 -7.30 12.59
CA LEU A 222 -13.21 -6.47 12.62
C LEU A 222 -12.05 -7.14 11.89
N ARG A 223 -11.28 -6.36 11.13
CA ARG A 223 -9.99 -6.75 10.55
C ARG A 223 -8.95 -5.67 10.86
N ALA A 224 -7.70 -6.07 11.04
CA ALA A 224 -6.57 -5.16 11.17
C ALA A 224 -5.59 -5.41 10.03
N ILE A 225 -5.24 -4.36 9.28
CA ILE A 225 -4.36 -4.40 8.12
C ILE A 225 -3.29 -3.33 8.30
N GLY A 226 -2.02 -3.66 8.04
CA GLY A 226 -0.92 -2.71 8.05
C GLY A 226 -0.38 -2.53 6.64
N TYR A 227 -0.37 -1.30 6.14
CA TYR A 227 0.15 -0.95 4.80
C TYR A 227 1.53 -0.31 4.84
N ALA A 228 2.11 -0.09 6.02
CA ALA A 228 3.35 0.68 6.16
C ALA A 228 3.28 2.00 5.34
N SER A 229 4.26 2.25 4.49
CA SER A 229 4.35 3.43 3.63
C SER A 229 3.95 3.18 2.18
N THR A 230 3.31 2.04 1.85
CA THR A 230 3.06 1.65 0.45
C THR A 230 1.92 2.43 -0.21
N GLU A 231 0.99 2.96 0.60
CA GLU A 231 -0.19 3.70 0.15
C GLU A 231 -0.17 5.17 0.66
N PRO A 232 0.72 6.03 0.11
CA PRO A 232 0.82 7.44 0.53
C PRO A 232 -0.35 8.28 -0.04
N LEU A 233 -0.91 9.17 0.78
CA LEU A 233 -1.91 10.16 0.32
C LEU A 233 -1.28 11.44 -0.19
N ALA A 234 -0.07 11.73 0.28
CA ALA A 234 0.65 12.95 -0.01
C ALA A 234 2.13 12.65 -0.18
N ASP A 235 2.82 13.60 -0.78
CA ASP A 235 4.25 13.54 -0.94
C ASP A 235 4.99 13.41 0.41
N ASN A 236 5.90 12.43 0.50
CA ASN A 236 6.69 12.19 1.71
C ASN A 236 7.86 13.16 1.88
N ASP A 237 8.18 13.97 0.88
CA ASP A 237 9.31 14.90 0.95
C ASP A 237 9.01 16.07 1.90
N THR A 238 7.74 16.44 2.06
CA THR A 238 7.33 17.53 2.96
C THR A 238 6.90 17.03 4.35
N PRO A 239 7.23 17.74 5.45
CA PRO A 239 6.73 17.40 6.78
C PRO A 239 5.19 17.33 6.86
N ALA A 240 4.51 18.22 6.14
CA ALA A 240 3.05 18.26 6.07
C ALA A 240 2.47 17.04 5.32
N GLY A 241 3.12 16.57 4.25
CA GLY A 241 2.70 15.36 3.55
C GLY A 241 2.96 14.09 4.37
N ARG A 242 4.10 13.99 5.05
CA ARG A 242 4.36 12.90 6.00
C ARG A 242 3.32 12.84 7.12
N ALA A 243 2.93 13.98 7.67
CA ALA A 243 1.88 14.04 8.69
C ALA A 243 0.52 13.51 8.18
N ARG A 244 0.19 13.77 6.91
CA ARG A 244 -1.03 13.22 6.27
C ARG A 244 -0.92 11.72 5.99
N ASN A 245 0.27 11.21 5.70
CA ASN A 245 0.49 9.79 5.44
C ASN A 245 0.39 8.93 6.70
N ARG A 246 0.81 9.48 7.85
CA ARG A 246 0.60 8.86 9.17
C ARG A 246 -0.86 8.95 9.59
N ARG A 247 -1.62 7.90 9.31
CA ARG A 247 -3.07 7.85 9.51
C ARG A 247 -3.56 6.43 9.79
N VAL A 248 -4.77 6.35 10.29
CA VAL A 248 -5.55 5.12 10.35
C VAL A 248 -6.84 5.35 9.57
N GLU A 249 -7.20 4.40 8.71
CA GLU A 249 -8.47 4.41 7.99
C GLU A 249 -9.35 3.26 8.51
N LEU A 250 -10.64 3.51 8.65
CA LEU A 250 -11.63 2.48 8.93
C LEU A 250 -12.49 2.36 7.67
N VAL A 251 -12.29 1.26 6.95
CA VAL A 251 -13.02 0.93 5.73
C VAL A 251 -14.19 0.03 6.11
N LEU A 252 -15.39 0.59 6.00
CA LEU A 252 -16.65 -0.09 6.24
C LEU A 252 -17.14 -0.62 4.90
N GLN A 253 -17.35 -1.91 4.79
CA GLN A 253 -17.84 -2.57 3.58
C GLN A 253 -19.09 -3.36 3.89
N GLU A 254 -20.14 -3.16 3.10
CA GLU A 254 -21.43 -3.83 3.28
C GLU A 254 -21.27 -5.36 3.13
N ALA A 255 -22.10 -6.11 3.85
CA ALA A 255 -22.06 -7.57 3.76
C ALA A 255 -22.40 -8.05 2.33
N GLY A 256 -21.39 -8.55 1.61
CA GLY A 256 -21.54 -9.12 0.27
C GLY A 256 -20.77 -8.42 -0.85
N SER A 257 -20.04 -7.33 -0.56
CA SER A 257 -19.19 -6.65 -1.55
C SER A 257 -17.89 -7.39 -1.89
N ASP A 258 -17.51 -8.41 -1.12
CA ASP A 258 -16.20 -9.09 -1.20
C ASP A 258 -16.03 -10.04 -2.41
N GLY A 259 -16.92 -10.01 -3.42
CA GLY A 259 -16.76 -10.86 -4.61
C GLY A 259 -17.88 -10.84 -5.65
N SER A 260 -17.84 -9.89 -6.58
CA SER A 260 -18.45 -10.00 -7.92
C SER A 260 -17.52 -9.45 -8.99
#